data_AF-A0A4R4Z224-F1
#
_entry.id   AF-A0A4R4Z224-F1
#
_cell.length_a   1.000
_cell.length_b   1.000
_cell.length_c   1.000
_cell.angle_alpha   90.00
_cell.angle_beta   90.00
_cell.angle_gamma   90.00
#
_symmetry.space_group_name_H-M   'P 1'
#
loop_
_entity.id
_entity.type
_entity.pdbx_description
1 polymer ?
#
loop_
_entity_poly.entity_id
_entity_poly.type
_entity_poly.pdbx_seq_one_letter_code
_entity_poly.pdbx_strand_id
1 'polypeptide(L)'
;MMQPFSRYSDRYLDVPRLTCDIGVPLAEQPKIGHNRWHPEIPPAVTVDPGGEVILEAAAYDDYQIHDNGGLDELRRVDLSRMHPLTGPVYVNGARPGDVLVAEVLGVEPLSGIAFSNILPDTPGLLSETFPEGYRSTWYARGAIAESPEVPGVRIPAQPHAGTMGVAPSFELMRLWDKRERPLYADGRAFAPDPQNALLRGLGVEAARVAARTQPPRENGGNMDINTLGPGATVYFPVFVDGALLSLGDHHLSAADGECSFNAMEMDGRSWLRLHVIKDGMARHRITTPIVRPAPLVAQLGAARYLGFTGFCFRGKEQGYQDASFAAQEAVHRAVDYLMGLGYSGEQAYVILSVAPVKIRISCIVTIPNPTVTLYLPIDIFDRDIMPS
;
A
#
# COMPACT_ATOMS: atom_id res chain seq x y z
N MET A 1 -41.02 -7.74 -21.77
CA MET A 1 -39.57 -8.00 -21.87
C MET A 1 -38.90 -7.01 -20.94
N MET A 2 -38.50 -7.42 -19.74
CA MET A 2 -37.69 -6.56 -18.85
C MET A 2 -36.34 -6.39 -19.53
N GLN A 3 -35.94 -5.14 -19.80
CA GLN A 3 -34.54 -4.88 -20.12
C GLN A 3 -33.70 -5.38 -18.94
N PRO A 4 -32.64 -6.17 -19.17
CA PRO A 4 -31.73 -6.51 -18.09
C PRO A 4 -31.14 -5.20 -17.57
N PHE A 5 -31.34 -4.92 -16.28
CA PHE A 5 -30.63 -3.83 -15.62
C PHE A 5 -29.12 -4.02 -15.87
N SER A 6 -28.47 -3.01 -16.44
CA SER A 6 -27.02 -2.95 -16.62
C SER A 6 -26.32 -3.29 -15.30
N ARG A 7 -25.37 -4.22 -15.31
CA ARG A 7 -24.51 -4.46 -14.15
C ARG A 7 -23.66 -3.20 -13.93
N TYR A 8 -23.23 -2.93 -12.69
CA TYR A 8 -22.33 -1.80 -12.39
C TYR A 8 -21.06 -1.80 -13.29
N SER A 9 -20.63 -2.99 -13.75
CA SER A 9 -19.53 -3.19 -14.71
C SER A 9 -19.77 -2.59 -16.09
N ASP A 10 -21.03 -2.39 -16.48
CA ASP A 10 -21.46 -2.04 -17.84
C ASP A 10 -21.95 -0.60 -17.94
N ARG A 11 -21.68 0.25 -16.94
CA ARG A 11 -21.99 1.68 -17.05
C ARG A 11 -21.20 2.24 -18.24
N TYR A 12 -21.94 2.81 -19.19
CA TYR A 12 -21.48 3.51 -20.39
C TYR A 12 -20.57 4.70 -20.07
N LEU A 13 -19.37 4.43 -19.56
CA LEU A 13 -18.42 5.46 -19.16
C LEU A 13 -17.47 5.81 -20.31
N ASP A 14 -17.39 5.00 -21.38
CA ASP A 14 -16.41 5.13 -22.46
C ASP A 14 -14.96 5.28 -21.94
N VAL A 15 -14.71 4.79 -20.72
CA VAL A 15 -13.41 4.83 -20.04
C VAL A 15 -12.65 3.53 -20.31
N PRO A 16 -11.40 3.58 -20.82
CA PRO A 16 -10.56 2.40 -20.94
C PRO A 16 -10.39 1.67 -19.61
N ARG A 17 -10.51 0.34 -19.65
CA ARG A 17 -10.49 -0.52 -18.46
C ARG A 17 -9.55 -1.72 -18.64
N LEU A 18 -8.67 -1.94 -17.67
CA LEU A 18 -7.95 -3.20 -17.50
C LEU A 18 -8.66 -3.99 -16.40
N THR A 19 -9.23 -5.13 -16.77
CA THR A 19 -10.07 -5.97 -15.89
C THR A 19 -9.23 -7.07 -15.28
N CYS A 20 -9.38 -7.32 -13.98
CA CYS A 20 -8.68 -8.39 -13.27
C CYS A 20 -9.67 -9.53 -13.02
N ASP A 21 -9.30 -10.74 -13.43
CA ASP A 21 -10.06 -11.92 -13.09
C ASP A 21 -9.77 -12.29 -11.62
N ILE A 22 -10.80 -12.21 -10.77
CA ILE A 22 -10.71 -12.50 -9.33
C ILE A 22 -10.28 -13.96 -9.12
N GLY A 23 -9.28 -14.17 -8.26
CA GLY A 23 -8.74 -15.50 -7.95
C GLY A 23 -7.78 -16.07 -9.00
N VAL A 24 -7.46 -15.31 -10.05
CA VAL A 24 -6.51 -15.73 -11.09
C VAL A 24 -5.17 -15.01 -10.89
N PRO A 25 -4.04 -15.71 -10.69
CA PRO A 25 -2.73 -15.09 -10.58
C PRO A 25 -2.34 -14.24 -11.80
N LEU A 26 -1.54 -13.18 -11.60
CA LEU A 26 -1.08 -12.30 -12.68
C LEU A 26 -0.34 -13.07 -13.79
N ALA A 27 0.35 -14.16 -13.45
CA ALA A 27 1.04 -15.04 -14.42
C ALA A 27 0.08 -15.65 -15.46
N GLU A 28 -1.18 -15.87 -15.09
CA GLU A 28 -2.24 -16.43 -15.94
C GLU A 28 -3.06 -15.34 -16.67
N GLN A 29 -2.92 -14.08 -16.25
CA GLN A 29 -3.48 -12.90 -16.93
C GLN A 29 -2.42 -11.85 -17.31
N PRO A 30 -1.32 -12.23 -18.01
CA PRO A 30 -0.12 -11.39 -18.17
C PRO A 30 -0.32 -10.14 -19.03
N LYS A 31 -1.50 -9.97 -19.65
CA LYS A 31 -1.81 -8.80 -20.47
C LYS A 31 -2.08 -7.56 -19.63
N ILE A 32 -2.56 -7.72 -18.39
CA ILE A 32 -3.06 -6.61 -17.57
C ILE A 32 -1.95 -5.87 -16.84
N GLY A 33 -0.79 -6.50 -16.62
CA GLY A 33 0.10 -6.04 -15.57
C GLY A 33 1.49 -6.66 -15.52
N HIS A 34 2.27 -6.24 -14.52
CA HIS A 34 3.65 -6.64 -14.25
C HIS A 34 3.91 -6.61 -12.73
N ASN A 35 5.02 -7.19 -12.27
CA ASN A 35 5.39 -7.18 -10.84
C ASN A 35 6.82 -6.68 -10.58
N ARG A 36 7.37 -5.91 -11.52
CA ARG A 36 8.72 -5.35 -11.44
C ARG A 36 8.77 -3.99 -12.12
N TRP A 37 9.59 -3.07 -11.62
CA TRP A 37 9.85 -1.81 -12.29
C TRP A 37 10.94 -1.96 -13.37
N HIS A 38 10.60 -1.63 -14.61
CA HIS A 38 11.54 -1.57 -15.74
C HIS A 38 11.07 -0.54 -16.79
N PRO A 39 11.96 0.30 -17.37
CA PRO A 39 11.60 1.38 -18.30
C PRO A 39 10.90 0.92 -19.58
N GLU A 40 11.21 -0.30 -20.02
CA GLU A 40 10.79 -0.82 -21.33
C GLU A 40 9.56 -1.72 -21.28
N ILE A 41 8.90 -1.84 -20.12
CA ILE A 41 7.65 -2.62 -20.05
C ILE A 41 6.66 -1.97 -21.02
N PRO A 42 6.13 -2.71 -22.02
CA PRO A 42 5.24 -2.10 -22.99
C PRO A 42 3.99 -1.57 -22.28
N PRO A 43 3.29 -0.57 -22.84
CA PRO A 43 2.04 -0.09 -22.26
C PRO A 43 0.90 -1.11 -22.46
N ALA A 44 -0.05 -1.12 -21.52
CA ALA A 44 -1.25 -1.94 -21.57
C ALA A 44 -2.45 -1.19 -22.15
N VAL A 45 -2.48 0.12 -21.95
CA VAL A 45 -3.53 1.02 -22.43
C VAL A 45 -2.93 2.41 -22.61
N THR A 46 -3.53 3.20 -23.51
CA THR A 46 -3.12 4.57 -23.79
C THR A 46 -4.28 5.52 -23.54
N VAL A 47 -4.00 6.67 -22.95
CA VAL A 47 -4.96 7.77 -22.77
C VAL A 47 -4.33 9.10 -23.17
N ASP A 48 -5.17 10.07 -23.53
CA ASP A 48 -4.74 11.47 -23.69
C ASP A 48 -4.72 12.19 -22.34
N PRO A 49 -3.94 13.28 -22.18
CA PRO A 49 -4.02 14.12 -21.00
C PRO A 49 -5.44 14.64 -20.75
N GLY A 50 -5.93 14.50 -19.52
CA GLY A 50 -7.31 14.70 -19.10
C GLY A 50 -8.20 13.48 -19.24
N GLY A 51 -7.70 12.42 -19.89
CA GLY A 51 -8.38 11.14 -20.01
C GLY A 51 -8.45 10.37 -18.71
N GLU A 52 -9.44 9.48 -18.64
CA GLU A 52 -9.69 8.61 -17.50
C GLU A 52 -9.31 7.16 -17.82
N VAL A 53 -9.04 6.38 -16.78
CA VAL A 53 -8.76 4.94 -16.89
C VAL A 53 -9.22 4.22 -15.62
N ILE A 54 -9.73 3.00 -15.76
CA ILE A 54 -10.06 2.12 -14.64
C ILE A 54 -9.07 0.94 -14.64
N LEU A 55 -8.36 0.76 -13.53
CA LEU A 55 -7.37 -0.29 -13.34
C LEU A 55 -7.83 -1.21 -12.22
N GLU A 56 -8.13 -2.47 -12.56
CA GLU A 56 -8.46 -3.54 -11.61
C GLU A 56 -7.21 -4.37 -11.35
N ALA A 57 -6.90 -4.66 -10.09
CA ALA A 57 -5.71 -5.39 -9.68
C ALA A 57 -6.04 -6.46 -8.64
N ALA A 58 -5.22 -7.51 -8.62
CA ALA A 58 -5.22 -8.49 -7.55
C ALA A 58 -4.70 -7.87 -6.24
N ALA A 59 -4.99 -8.53 -5.12
CA ALA A 59 -4.33 -8.23 -3.84
C ALA A 59 -2.82 -8.46 -3.93
N TYR A 60 -2.07 -7.89 -2.99
CA TYR A 60 -0.60 -7.90 -2.95
C TYR A 60 0.01 -9.30 -3.14
N ASP A 61 -0.64 -10.31 -2.57
CA ASP A 61 -0.22 -11.69 -2.49
C ASP A 61 -0.50 -12.49 -3.75
N ASP A 62 -1.12 -11.90 -4.78
CA ASP A 62 -1.40 -12.55 -6.07
C ASP A 62 -2.29 -13.81 -5.90
N TYR A 63 -3.31 -13.70 -5.02
CA TYR A 63 -4.26 -14.75 -4.65
C TYR A 63 -3.61 -16.00 -4.04
N GLN A 64 -2.55 -15.82 -3.26
CA GLN A 64 -1.91 -16.89 -2.50
C GLN A 64 -2.62 -17.16 -1.17
N ILE A 65 -3.37 -16.19 -0.66
CA ILE A 65 -4.11 -16.24 0.61
C ILE A 65 -5.60 -16.38 0.32
N HIS A 66 -6.23 -17.39 0.92
CA HIS A 66 -7.63 -17.73 0.66
C HIS A 66 -8.50 -17.49 1.88
N ASP A 67 -9.78 -17.13 1.68
CA ASP A 67 -10.77 -16.87 2.75
C ASP A 67 -10.83 -18.01 3.79
N ASN A 68 -10.90 -19.25 3.30
CA ASN A 68 -10.88 -20.47 4.10
C ASN A 68 -9.47 -21.00 4.43
N GLY A 69 -8.43 -20.20 4.20
CA GLY A 69 -7.03 -20.50 4.47
C GLY A 69 -6.66 -20.41 5.95
N GLY A 70 -5.44 -20.80 6.29
CA GLY A 70 -4.93 -20.82 7.66
C GLY A 70 -3.46 -20.42 7.75
N LEU A 71 -2.88 -20.46 8.95
CA LEU A 71 -1.50 -20.00 9.19
C LEU A 71 -0.44 -20.74 8.34
N ASP A 72 -0.71 -22.00 7.95
CA ASP A 72 0.17 -22.78 7.07
C ASP A 72 0.33 -22.19 5.66
N GLU A 73 -0.64 -21.39 5.22
CA GLU A 73 -0.59 -20.66 3.96
C GLU A 73 0.37 -19.48 4.04
N LEU A 74 0.36 -18.74 5.16
CA LEU A 74 1.25 -17.60 5.38
C LEU A 74 2.72 -17.99 5.27
N ARG A 75 3.08 -19.17 5.76
CA ARG A 75 4.45 -19.73 5.67
C ARG A 75 4.87 -20.12 4.24
N ARG A 76 3.93 -20.20 3.31
CA ARG A 76 4.15 -20.63 1.92
C ARG A 76 3.99 -19.48 0.91
N VAL A 77 3.63 -18.28 1.38
CA VAL A 77 3.51 -17.11 0.51
C VAL A 77 4.86 -16.85 -0.17
N ASP A 78 4.86 -16.90 -1.49
CA ASP A 78 6.01 -16.56 -2.30
C ASP A 78 6.02 -15.05 -2.55
N LEU A 79 6.77 -14.32 -1.72
CA LEU A 79 6.91 -12.87 -1.81
C LEU A 79 7.59 -12.41 -3.10
N SER A 80 8.23 -13.29 -3.89
CA SER A 80 8.80 -12.92 -5.19
C SER A 80 7.73 -12.59 -6.25
N ARG A 81 6.48 -13.00 -6.01
CA ARG A 81 5.31 -12.69 -6.85
C ARG A 81 4.76 -11.28 -6.59
N MET A 82 4.95 -10.75 -5.38
CA MET A 82 4.52 -9.41 -4.99
C MET A 82 5.25 -8.32 -5.78
N HIS A 83 4.63 -7.20 -6.08
CA HIS A 83 3.18 -6.89 -6.08
C HIS A 83 2.66 -7.07 -7.51
N PRO A 84 1.52 -7.73 -7.75
CA PRO A 84 0.90 -7.75 -9.07
C PRO A 84 0.29 -6.37 -9.39
N LEU A 85 0.94 -5.59 -10.25
CA LEU A 85 0.51 -4.25 -10.64
C LEU A 85 -0.21 -4.26 -11.99
N THR A 86 -1.36 -3.60 -12.06
CA THR A 86 -2.08 -3.35 -13.31
C THR A 86 -1.57 -2.09 -14.01
N GLY A 87 -1.34 -2.21 -15.31
CA GLY A 87 -0.69 -1.20 -16.15
C GLY A 87 0.40 -1.80 -17.05
N PRO A 88 1.31 -1.01 -17.62
CA PRO A 88 1.40 0.45 -17.50
C PRO A 88 0.41 1.22 -18.40
N VAL A 89 -0.06 2.36 -17.93
CA VAL A 89 -0.85 3.33 -18.71
C VAL A 89 0.10 4.32 -19.38
N TYR A 90 0.04 4.41 -20.71
CA TYR A 90 0.75 5.41 -21.49
C TYR A 90 -0.08 6.69 -21.59
N VAL A 91 0.49 7.83 -21.24
CA VAL A 91 -0.17 9.14 -21.37
C VAL A 91 0.44 9.91 -22.53
N ASN A 92 -0.35 10.17 -23.58
CA ASN A 92 0.14 10.82 -24.79
C ASN A 92 0.79 12.18 -24.48
N GLY A 93 2.01 12.38 -25.01
CA GLY A 93 2.76 13.63 -24.87
C GLY A 93 3.47 13.84 -23.53
N ALA A 94 3.33 12.94 -22.56
CA ALA A 94 4.18 12.92 -21.37
C ALA A 94 5.62 12.52 -21.75
N ARG A 95 6.61 13.27 -21.26
CA ARG A 95 8.04 13.07 -21.54
C ARG A 95 8.87 13.23 -20.28
N PRO A 96 10.10 12.67 -20.23
CA PRO A 96 11.01 12.90 -19.12
C PRO A 96 11.16 14.40 -18.78
N GLY A 97 11.04 14.76 -17.50
CA GLY A 97 11.06 16.15 -17.03
C GLY A 97 9.68 16.76 -16.78
N ASP A 98 8.61 16.14 -17.28
CA ASP A 98 7.23 16.51 -16.95
C ASP A 98 6.82 15.99 -15.56
N VAL A 99 5.65 16.42 -15.11
CA VAL A 99 4.95 15.82 -13.96
C VAL A 99 3.64 15.22 -14.44
N LEU A 100 3.43 13.93 -14.15
CA LEU A 100 2.15 13.27 -14.32
C LEU A 100 1.28 13.54 -13.09
N VAL A 101 0.08 14.06 -13.31
CA VAL A 101 -0.91 14.29 -12.25
C VAL A 101 -1.93 13.16 -12.31
N ALA A 102 -1.99 12.34 -11.28
CA ALA A 102 -2.98 11.28 -11.14
C ALA A 102 -4.02 11.69 -10.11
N GLU A 103 -5.23 12.02 -10.55
CA GLU A 103 -6.39 12.25 -9.70
C GLU A 103 -7.09 10.91 -9.44
N VAL A 104 -7.26 10.54 -8.18
CA VAL A 104 -8.00 9.33 -7.79
C VAL A 104 -9.48 9.69 -7.74
N LEU A 105 -10.27 9.19 -8.69
CA LEU A 105 -11.72 9.46 -8.76
C LEU A 105 -12.52 8.48 -7.90
N GLY A 106 -12.05 7.24 -7.77
CA GLY A 106 -12.72 6.20 -6.99
C GLY A 106 -11.80 5.01 -6.72
N VAL A 107 -12.02 4.34 -5.59
CA VAL A 107 -11.35 3.09 -5.21
C VAL A 107 -12.38 2.19 -4.56
N GLU A 108 -12.53 0.96 -5.06
CA GLU A 108 -13.56 0.03 -4.62
C GLU A 108 -13.01 -1.41 -4.60
N PRO A 109 -13.44 -2.26 -3.66
CA PRO A 109 -13.11 -3.68 -3.67
C PRO A 109 -13.76 -4.38 -4.87
N LEU A 110 -13.11 -5.43 -5.38
CA LEU A 110 -13.66 -6.31 -6.41
C LEU A 110 -14.46 -7.47 -5.76
N SER A 111 -13.83 -8.23 -4.84
CA SER A 111 -14.50 -9.34 -4.13
C SER A 111 -15.30 -8.91 -2.90
N GLY A 112 -14.91 -7.81 -2.25
CA GLY A 112 -15.45 -7.38 -0.95
C GLY A 112 -14.84 -8.10 0.26
N ILE A 113 -13.82 -8.93 0.04
CA ILE A 113 -13.03 -9.62 1.07
C ILE A 113 -11.66 -8.96 1.13
N ALA A 114 -11.14 -8.76 2.33
CA ALA A 114 -9.78 -8.30 2.55
C ALA A 114 -9.08 -9.17 3.60
N PHE A 115 -7.76 -9.22 3.56
CA PHE A 115 -6.94 -9.98 4.50
C PHE A 115 -5.97 -9.06 5.23
N SER A 116 -5.72 -9.33 6.51
CA SER A 116 -4.60 -8.72 7.21
C SER A 116 -3.79 -9.78 7.92
N ASN A 117 -2.47 -9.68 7.78
CA ASN A 117 -1.55 -10.72 8.16
C ASN A 117 -0.38 -10.16 8.98
N ILE A 118 0.11 -10.98 9.91
CA ILE A 118 1.48 -10.94 10.39
C ILE A 118 2.17 -12.09 9.66
N LEU A 119 2.97 -11.78 8.65
CA LEU A 119 3.70 -12.79 7.89
C LEU A 119 5.00 -13.17 8.62
N PRO A 120 5.30 -14.46 8.81
CA PRO A 120 6.60 -14.90 9.30
C PRO A 120 7.75 -14.39 8.42
N ASP A 121 8.89 -14.07 9.03
CA ASP A 121 10.12 -13.63 8.34
C ASP A 121 9.96 -12.37 7.46
N THR A 122 8.95 -11.53 7.75
CA THR A 122 8.73 -10.23 7.08
C THR A 122 9.06 -9.03 7.97
N PRO A 123 9.39 -7.87 7.39
CA PRO A 123 9.77 -6.68 8.14
C PRO A 123 8.55 -5.94 8.69
N GLY A 124 7.96 -6.47 9.77
CA GLY A 124 7.01 -5.76 10.63
C GLY A 124 7.71 -5.09 11.81
N LEU A 125 7.17 -3.98 12.32
CA LEU A 125 7.77 -3.23 13.43
C LEU A 125 7.93 -4.07 14.71
N LEU A 126 7.03 -5.03 14.94
CA LEU A 126 7.05 -5.99 16.06
C LEU A 126 7.17 -7.44 15.58
N SER A 127 7.75 -7.71 14.41
CA SER A 127 7.78 -9.06 13.83
C SER A 127 8.43 -10.10 14.75
N GLU A 128 9.48 -9.74 15.49
CA GLU A 128 10.12 -10.62 16.47
C GLU A 128 9.23 -11.01 17.66
N THR A 129 8.18 -10.21 17.95
CA THR A 129 7.23 -10.48 19.03
C THR A 129 6.19 -11.53 18.63
N PHE A 130 5.87 -11.62 17.33
CA PHE A 130 4.81 -12.48 16.79
C PHE A 130 5.34 -13.40 15.67
N PRO A 131 6.34 -14.26 15.95
CA PRO A 131 7.06 -15.01 14.90
C PRO A 131 6.20 -16.09 14.23
N GLU A 132 5.16 -16.59 14.90
CA GLU A 132 4.25 -17.61 14.35
C GLU A 132 3.27 -17.06 13.31
N GLY A 133 3.18 -15.73 13.21
CA GLY A 133 2.25 -15.05 12.34
C GLY A 133 0.81 -15.07 12.83
N TYR A 134 -0.04 -14.35 12.11
CA TYR A 134 -1.46 -14.24 12.39
C TYR A 134 -2.19 -13.86 11.11
N ARG A 135 -3.45 -14.27 10.98
CA ARG A 135 -4.31 -13.93 9.84
C ARG A 135 -5.67 -13.51 10.36
N SER A 136 -6.23 -12.49 9.72
CA SER A 136 -7.62 -12.07 9.91
C SER A 136 -8.27 -11.81 8.57
N THR A 137 -9.52 -12.22 8.44
CA THR A 137 -10.34 -11.96 7.26
C THR A 137 -11.34 -10.86 7.55
N TRP A 138 -11.37 -9.83 6.71
CA TRP A 138 -12.22 -8.66 6.85
C TRP A 138 -13.26 -8.64 5.73
N TYR A 139 -14.52 -8.55 6.11
CA TYR A 139 -15.62 -8.47 5.15
C TYR A 139 -16.14 -7.03 5.06
N ALA A 140 -16.08 -6.46 3.85
CA ALA A 140 -16.61 -5.12 3.59
C ALA A 140 -18.15 -5.14 3.59
N ARG A 141 -18.76 -4.42 4.53
CA ARG A 141 -20.21 -4.24 4.65
C ARG A 141 -20.56 -2.76 4.44
N GLY A 142 -20.50 -2.34 3.18
CA GLY A 142 -20.63 -0.92 2.82
C GLY A 142 -19.39 -0.14 3.27
N ALA A 143 -19.57 0.83 4.16
CA ALA A 143 -18.48 1.69 4.63
C ALA A 143 -17.73 1.14 5.86
N ILE A 144 -18.07 -0.06 6.33
CA ILE A 144 -17.49 -0.68 7.53
C ILE A 144 -16.95 -2.06 7.18
N ALA A 145 -15.78 -2.42 7.72
CA ALA A 145 -15.19 -3.75 7.69
C ALA A 145 -15.23 -4.39 9.08
N GLU A 146 -15.55 -5.69 9.13
CA GLU A 146 -15.62 -6.49 10.35
C GLU A 146 -14.92 -7.84 10.12
N SER A 147 -14.26 -8.37 11.15
CA SER A 147 -13.56 -9.66 11.11
C SER A 147 -14.07 -10.58 12.23
N PRO A 148 -14.43 -11.84 11.96
CA PRO A 148 -14.73 -12.83 12.99
C PRO A 148 -13.53 -13.12 13.92
N GLU A 149 -12.31 -13.01 13.39
CA GLU A 149 -11.07 -13.25 14.13
C GLU A 149 -10.70 -12.08 15.05
N VAL A 150 -11.27 -10.88 14.82
CA VAL A 150 -11.06 -9.67 15.63
C VAL A 150 -12.41 -9.12 16.12
N PRO A 151 -13.07 -9.80 17.09
CA PRO A 151 -14.42 -9.45 17.51
C PRO A 151 -14.50 -8.11 18.26
N GLY A 152 -15.67 -7.47 18.19
CA GLY A 152 -15.94 -6.20 18.86
C GLY A 152 -15.25 -4.99 18.24
N VAL A 153 -14.67 -5.14 17.05
CA VAL A 153 -13.99 -4.08 16.29
C VAL A 153 -14.66 -3.88 14.94
N ARG A 154 -14.97 -2.63 14.61
CA ARG A 154 -15.66 -2.19 13.39
C ARG A 154 -14.87 -1.04 12.76
N ILE A 155 -14.25 -1.29 11.62
CA ILE A 155 -13.30 -0.34 11.02
C ILE A 155 -13.94 0.36 9.83
N PRO A 156 -13.97 1.70 9.80
CA PRO A 156 -14.36 2.45 8.60
C PRO A 156 -13.44 2.11 7.43
N ALA A 157 -14.01 1.68 6.31
CA ALA A 157 -13.26 1.45 5.10
C ALA A 157 -12.73 2.79 4.56
N GLN A 158 -11.44 2.82 4.23
CA GLN A 158 -10.76 3.94 3.61
C GLN A 158 -9.95 3.42 2.41
N PRO A 159 -10.63 3.01 1.33
CA PRO A 159 -9.99 2.29 0.25
C PRO A 159 -8.98 3.16 -0.51
N HIS A 160 -7.79 2.63 -0.73
CA HIS A 160 -6.68 3.28 -1.46
C HIS A 160 -5.78 2.23 -2.11
N ALA A 161 -4.88 2.65 -3.00
CA ALA A 161 -3.80 1.79 -3.51
C ALA A 161 -2.52 2.06 -2.69
N GLY A 162 -1.91 1.02 -2.13
CA GLY A 162 -0.60 1.06 -1.47
C GLY A 162 0.52 1.34 -2.46
N THR A 163 0.48 0.61 -3.59
CA THR A 163 1.40 0.81 -4.71
C THR A 163 0.79 1.63 -5.87
N MET A 164 1.38 2.81 -6.13
CA MET A 164 1.11 3.61 -7.32
C MET A 164 2.37 4.33 -7.80
N GLY A 165 2.79 4.12 -9.05
CA GLY A 165 4.03 4.71 -9.55
C GLY A 165 4.18 4.70 -11.07
N VAL A 166 5.10 5.52 -11.56
CA VAL A 166 5.47 5.61 -12.97
C VAL A 166 6.71 4.76 -13.26
N ALA A 167 6.98 4.41 -14.52
CA ALA A 167 8.18 3.66 -14.83
C ALA A 167 9.45 4.50 -14.61
N PRO A 168 10.51 3.93 -14.01
CA PRO A 168 11.80 4.59 -13.87
C PRO A 168 12.54 4.66 -15.21
N SER A 169 13.54 5.53 -15.32
CA SER A 169 14.53 5.45 -16.41
C SER A 169 15.60 4.40 -16.08
N PHE A 170 16.38 3.98 -17.09
CA PHE A 170 17.57 3.15 -16.86
C PHE A 170 18.59 3.81 -15.92
N GLU A 171 18.74 5.12 -15.98
CA GLU A 171 19.64 5.85 -15.08
C GLU A 171 19.15 5.77 -13.63
N LEU A 172 17.85 5.99 -13.41
CA LEU A 172 17.24 5.92 -12.09
C LEU A 172 17.33 4.52 -11.50
N MET A 173 17.08 3.47 -12.29
CA MET A 173 17.26 2.08 -11.84
C MET A 173 18.70 1.75 -11.45
N ARG A 174 19.69 2.22 -12.23
CA ARG A 174 21.11 2.03 -11.87
C ARG A 174 21.47 2.75 -10.57
N LEU A 175 20.85 3.91 -10.33
CA LEU A 175 21.04 4.68 -9.10
C LEU A 175 20.44 3.95 -7.88
N TRP A 176 19.25 3.37 -8.02
CA TRP A 176 18.64 2.52 -6.98
C TRP A 176 19.54 1.35 -6.63
N ASP A 177 19.94 0.57 -7.64
CA ASP A 177 20.80 -0.57 -7.44
C ASP A 177 22.13 -0.18 -6.78
N LYS A 178 22.76 0.93 -7.20
CA LYS A 178 23.99 1.42 -6.55
C LYS A 178 23.82 1.69 -5.05
N ARG A 179 22.66 2.19 -4.62
CA ARG A 179 22.37 2.54 -3.22
C ARG A 179 21.93 1.33 -2.40
N GLU A 180 21.15 0.44 -3.00
CA GLU A 180 20.51 -0.69 -2.31
C GLU A 180 21.36 -1.96 -2.34
N ARG A 181 22.22 -2.15 -3.35
CA ARG A 181 23.07 -3.34 -3.48
C ARG A 181 23.93 -3.67 -2.25
N PRO A 182 24.54 -2.70 -1.54
CA PRO A 182 25.25 -2.99 -0.30
C PRO A 182 24.38 -3.57 0.82
N LEU A 183 23.05 -3.40 0.73
CA LEU A 183 22.08 -3.84 1.72
C LEU A 183 21.46 -5.21 1.41
N TYR A 184 21.64 -5.74 0.19
CA TYR A 184 21.05 -7.02 -0.23
C TYR A 184 21.53 -8.20 0.63
N ALA A 185 22.83 -8.26 0.94
CA ALA A 185 23.42 -9.40 1.65
C ALA A 185 22.88 -9.58 3.08
N ASP A 186 22.45 -8.48 3.70
CA ASP A 186 21.94 -8.46 5.07
C ASP A 186 20.39 -8.47 5.11
N GLY A 187 19.72 -8.66 3.97
CA GLY A 187 18.25 -8.64 3.88
C GLY A 187 17.61 -7.26 4.13
N ARG A 188 18.40 -6.19 4.10
CA ARG A 188 17.94 -4.81 4.36
C ARG A 188 17.41 -4.08 3.12
N ALA A 189 17.49 -4.73 1.95
CA ALA A 189 16.87 -4.28 0.70
C ALA A 189 16.59 -5.49 -0.20
N PHE A 190 15.73 -5.30 -1.20
CA PHE A 190 15.29 -6.37 -2.10
C PHE A 190 16.06 -6.33 -3.44
N ALA A 191 16.89 -7.34 -3.67
CA ALA A 191 17.61 -7.48 -4.93
C ALA A 191 16.65 -7.78 -6.11
N PRO A 192 17.00 -7.38 -7.36
CA PRO A 192 16.34 -7.90 -8.56
C PRO A 192 16.29 -9.42 -8.56
N ASP A 193 15.13 -9.97 -8.87
CA ASP A 193 14.86 -11.41 -8.83
C ASP A 193 14.06 -11.85 -10.07
N PRO A 194 14.67 -12.64 -10.97
CA PRO A 194 14.01 -13.09 -12.20
C PRO A 194 13.06 -14.28 -12.02
N GLN A 195 13.05 -14.99 -10.87
CA GLN A 195 12.36 -16.29 -10.73
C GLN A 195 10.87 -16.22 -11.08
N ASN A 196 10.18 -15.18 -10.61
CA ASN A 196 8.76 -14.92 -10.86
C ASN A 196 8.51 -13.52 -11.44
N ALA A 197 9.47 -13.01 -12.21
CA ALA A 197 9.34 -11.69 -12.83
C ALA A 197 8.36 -11.73 -14.01
N LEU A 198 7.30 -10.92 -13.91
CA LEU A 198 6.31 -10.71 -14.96
C LEU A 198 6.51 -9.30 -15.52
N LEU A 199 6.88 -9.20 -16.79
CA LEU A 199 7.29 -7.95 -17.46
C LEU A 199 6.57 -7.71 -18.79
N ARG A 200 5.34 -8.21 -18.93
CA ARG A 200 4.50 -8.05 -20.15
C ARG A 200 5.22 -8.32 -21.47
N GLY A 201 5.99 -9.41 -21.52
CA GLY A 201 6.66 -9.88 -22.74
C GLY A 201 8.16 -9.56 -22.85
N LEU A 202 8.73 -8.80 -21.90
CA LEU A 202 10.20 -8.70 -21.83
C LEU A 202 10.82 -10.02 -21.36
N GLY A 203 12.00 -10.33 -21.90
CA GLY A 203 12.71 -11.58 -21.64
C GLY A 203 13.52 -11.58 -20.34
N VAL A 204 14.20 -12.70 -20.10
CA VAL A 204 14.98 -12.95 -18.87
C VAL A 204 16.06 -11.90 -18.59
N GLU A 205 16.66 -11.30 -19.62
CA GLU A 205 17.70 -10.27 -19.43
C GLU A 205 17.14 -8.99 -18.78
N ALA A 206 15.91 -8.59 -19.13
CA ALA A 206 15.24 -7.50 -18.43
C ALA A 206 14.89 -7.92 -16.99
N ALA A 207 14.42 -9.17 -16.80
CA ALA A 207 14.08 -9.69 -15.48
C ALA A 207 15.25 -9.71 -14.48
N ARG A 208 16.49 -9.91 -14.96
CA ARG A 208 17.70 -9.89 -14.12
C ARG A 208 18.01 -8.53 -13.49
N VAL A 209 17.50 -7.45 -14.07
CA VAL A 209 17.78 -6.08 -13.61
C VAL A 209 16.53 -5.34 -13.17
N ALA A 210 15.33 -5.84 -13.49
CA ALA A 210 14.08 -5.22 -13.13
C ALA A 210 13.91 -5.12 -11.61
N ALA A 211 13.64 -3.91 -11.13
CA ALA A 211 13.63 -3.64 -9.70
C ALA A 211 12.37 -4.21 -9.05
N ARG A 212 12.52 -4.67 -7.82
CA ARG A 212 11.44 -5.11 -6.94
C ARG A 212 10.49 -3.94 -6.63
N THR A 213 9.19 -4.21 -6.60
CA THR A 213 8.14 -3.20 -6.36
C THR A 213 7.97 -2.84 -4.88
N GLN A 214 8.59 -3.61 -3.99
CA GLN A 214 8.44 -3.53 -2.53
C GLN A 214 8.78 -2.18 -1.88
N PRO A 215 9.95 -1.56 -2.12
CA PRO A 215 10.24 -0.28 -1.48
C PRO A 215 9.71 0.90 -2.33
N PRO A 216 9.18 1.96 -1.69
CA PRO A 216 8.91 3.21 -2.37
C PRO A 216 10.22 3.88 -2.81
N ARG A 217 10.18 4.56 -3.95
CA ARG A 217 11.33 5.28 -4.51
C ARG A 217 10.89 6.59 -5.16
N GLU A 218 11.79 7.25 -5.88
CA GLU A 218 11.54 8.53 -6.55
C GLU A 218 10.40 8.47 -7.58
N ASN A 219 10.02 7.28 -8.06
CA ASN A 219 8.89 7.07 -8.95
C ASN A 219 7.54 6.86 -8.25
N GLY A 220 7.51 6.95 -6.91
CA GLY A 220 6.41 6.46 -6.10
C GLY A 220 6.58 4.98 -5.84
N GLY A 221 5.69 4.18 -6.39
CA GLY A 221 5.65 2.75 -6.10
C GLY A 221 4.90 2.49 -4.80
N ASN A 222 5.43 1.59 -3.97
CA ASN A 222 4.78 1.12 -2.75
C ASN A 222 4.92 2.12 -1.60
N MET A 223 4.08 3.17 -1.61
CA MET A 223 4.19 4.29 -0.67
C MET A 223 3.35 4.10 0.58
N ASP A 224 2.29 3.27 0.51
CA ASP A 224 1.40 2.93 1.63
C ASP A 224 0.83 4.14 2.37
N ILE A 225 0.60 5.21 1.62
CA ILE A 225 -0.01 6.43 2.13
C ILE A 225 -1.52 6.22 2.16
N ASN A 226 -2.05 5.92 3.35
CA ASN A 226 -3.48 5.61 3.54
C ASN A 226 -4.46 6.70 3.10
N THR A 227 -3.99 7.92 2.86
CA THR A 227 -4.81 9.05 2.39
C THR A 227 -4.92 9.15 0.85
N LEU A 228 -4.38 8.19 0.10
CA LEU A 228 -4.46 8.12 -1.37
C LEU A 228 -5.77 7.48 -1.89
N GLY A 229 -6.88 7.75 -1.21
CA GLY A 229 -8.22 7.30 -1.60
C GLY A 229 -8.94 8.26 -2.57
N PRO A 230 -10.26 8.07 -2.79
CA PRO A 230 -11.06 8.93 -3.66
C PRO A 230 -10.94 10.42 -3.34
N GLY A 231 -10.66 11.22 -4.37
CA GLY A 231 -10.40 12.67 -4.32
C GLY A 231 -8.94 13.05 -4.08
N ALA A 232 -8.05 12.10 -3.79
CA ALA A 232 -6.62 12.36 -3.68
C ALA A 232 -6.00 12.72 -5.04
N THR A 233 -4.84 13.35 -5.01
CA THR A 233 -4.05 13.64 -6.22
C THR A 233 -2.58 13.41 -5.96
N VAL A 234 -1.93 12.68 -6.85
CA VAL A 234 -0.49 12.42 -6.79
C VAL A 234 0.20 13.06 -7.98
N TYR A 235 1.32 13.73 -7.72
CA TYR A 235 2.13 14.43 -8.71
C TYR A 235 3.43 13.65 -8.88
N PHE A 236 3.52 12.81 -9.92
CA PHE A 236 4.67 11.96 -10.20
C PHE A 236 5.69 12.63 -11.12
N PRO A 237 7.00 12.65 -10.79
CA PRO A 237 8.05 13.02 -11.75
C PRO A 237 8.11 11.99 -12.89
N VAL A 238 8.14 12.42 -14.16
CA VAL A 238 8.17 11.54 -15.33
C VAL A 238 9.61 11.24 -15.74
N PHE A 239 9.94 9.95 -15.94
CA PHE A 239 11.29 9.49 -16.28
C PHE A 239 11.43 8.83 -17.66
N VAL A 240 10.32 8.44 -18.27
CA VAL A 240 10.25 7.84 -19.62
C VAL A 240 9.06 8.39 -20.39
N ASP A 241 9.08 8.25 -21.71
CA ASP A 241 7.97 8.68 -22.56
C ASP A 241 6.66 7.97 -22.17
N GLY A 242 5.58 8.73 -22.11
CA GLY A 242 4.26 8.24 -21.70
C GLY A 242 4.09 8.01 -20.19
N ALA A 243 5.13 8.25 -19.38
CA ALA A 243 5.18 8.00 -17.93
C ALA A 243 5.04 6.53 -17.49
N LEU A 244 4.17 5.74 -18.14
CA LEU A 244 3.95 4.33 -17.85
C LEU A 244 3.49 4.10 -16.40
N LEU A 245 2.36 4.73 -16.03
CA LEU A 245 1.77 4.62 -14.69
C LEU A 245 1.22 3.21 -14.44
N SER A 246 1.54 2.61 -13.30
CA SER A 246 0.96 1.34 -12.84
C SER A 246 0.51 1.46 -11.37
N LEU A 247 -0.46 0.63 -10.99
CA LEU A 247 -0.93 0.52 -9.61
C LEU A 247 -1.39 -0.89 -9.29
N GLY A 248 -1.45 -1.21 -8.01
CA GLY A 248 -2.04 -2.44 -7.49
C GLY A 248 -2.12 -2.33 -5.98
N ASP A 249 -2.12 -3.48 -5.30
CA ASP A 249 -1.88 -3.49 -3.85
C ASP A 249 -2.92 -2.65 -3.11
N HIS A 250 -4.19 -2.95 -3.38
CA HIS A 250 -5.29 -2.16 -2.84
C HIS A 250 -5.51 -2.51 -1.37
N HIS A 251 -5.74 -1.49 -0.56
CA HIS A 251 -6.06 -1.63 0.85
C HIS A 251 -7.50 -1.18 1.07
N LEU A 252 -8.31 -2.00 1.74
CA LEU A 252 -9.64 -1.60 2.21
C LEU A 252 -9.54 -0.55 3.32
N SER A 253 -8.52 -0.67 4.17
CA SER A 253 -8.12 0.29 5.21
C SER A 253 -6.68 0.00 5.63
N ALA A 254 -5.97 1.04 6.07
CA ALA A 254 -4.61 0.93 6.61
C ALA A 254 -4.35 2.03 7.64
N ALA A 255 -3.51 1.73 8.64
CA ALA A 255 -2.98 2.68 9.59
C ALA A 255 -1.83 3.50 8.98
N ASP A 256 -1.50 4.63 9.61
CA ASP A 256 -0.22 5.27 9.32
C ASP A 256 0.91 4.30 9.70
N GLY A 257 1.84 4.07 8.75
CA GLY A 257 3.06 3.28 8.97
C GLY A 257 2.90 1.77 8.85
N GLU A 258 1.69 1.25 8.56
CA GLU A 258 1.43 -0.16 8.24
C GLU A 258 2.25 -1.12 9.12
N CYS A 259 2.10 -0.97 10.44
CA CYS A 259 3.12 -1.43 11.36
C CYS A 259 3.35 -2.94 11.33
N SER A 260 2.39 -3.75 10.86
CA SER A 260 2.51 -5.20 10.70
C SER A 260 3.02 -5.65 9.33
N PHE A 261 3.55 -4.75 8.49
CA PHE A 261 3.93 -5.00 7.09
C PHE A 261 2.75 -5.21 6.13
N ASN A 262 1.53 -5.36 6.63
CA ASN A 262 0.33 -5.47 5.80
C ASN A 262 -0.83 -4.62 6.35
N ALA A 263 -1.66 -4.18 5.41
CA ALA A 263 -2.90 -3.47 5.65
C ALA A 263 -4.10 -4.45 5.74
N MET A 264 -5.32 -3.97 5.46
CA MET A 264 -6.43 -4.81 4.98
C MET A 264 -6.33 -4.96 3.47
N GLU A 265 -5.54 -5.92 3.02
CA GLU A 265 -5.22 -6.22 1.63
C GLU A 265 -6.44 -6.71 0.86
N MET A 266 -6.74 -6.14 -0.30
CA MET A 266 -7.88 -6.52 -1.13
C MET A 266 -7.53 -6.54 -2.62
N ASP A 267 -8.27 -7.34 -3.38
CA ASP A 267 -8.41 -7.12 -4.82
C ASP A 267 -9.32 -5.89 -5.03
N GLY A 268 -8.90 -4.99 -5.91
CA GLY A 268 -9.50 -3.66 -5.98
C GLY A 268 -9.47 -3.05 -7.37
N ARG A 269 -10.27 -2.00 -7.53
CA ARG A 269 -10.26 -1.14 -8.71
C ARG A 269 -10.00 0.30 -8.33
N SER A 270 -9.16 0.97 -9.10
CA SER A 270 -8.94 2.42 -9.03
C SER A 270 -9.40 3.06 -10.34
N TRP A 271 -10.24 4.09 -10.23
CA TRP A 271 -10.60 4.97 -11.34
C TRP A 271 -9.76 6.24 -11.24
N LEU A 272 -8.95 6.50 -12.26
CA LEU A 272 -8.03 7.63 -12.30
C LEU A 272 -8.37 8.60 -13.44
N ARG A 273 -8.05 9.88 -13.24
CA ARG A 273 -7.89 10.87 -14.31
C ARG A 273 -6.44 11.34 -14.37
N LEU A 274 -5.85 11.38 -15.56
CA LEU A 274 -4.43 11.62 -15.75
C LEU A 274 -4.17 12.91 -16.52
N HIS A 275 -3.44 13.87 -15.95
CA HIS A 275 -3.00 15.09 -16.63
C HIS A 275 -1.47 15.18 -16.68
N VAL A 276 -0.94 16.07 -17.52
CA VAL A 276 0.51 16.32 -17.63
C VAL A 276 0.80 17.79 -17.40
N ILE A 277 1.73 18.08 -16.49
CA ILE A 277 2.32 19.40 -16.32
C ILE A 277 3.66 19.43 -17.04
N LYS A 278 3.72 20.18 -18.15
CA LYS A 278 4.92 20.29 -18.97
C LYS A 278 6.05 20.99 -18.22
N ASP A 279 7.25 20.39 -18.31
CA ASP A 279 8.47 20.82 -17.61
C ASP A 279 8.28 20.96 -16.09
N GLY A 280 7.32 20.20 -15.54
CA GLY A 280 6.87 20.32 -14.15
C GLY A 280 7.97 20.03 -13.14
N MET A 281 8.86 19.08 -13.41
CA MET A 281 9.95 18.72 -12.49
C MET A 281 10.89 19.90 -12.28
N ALA A 282 11.31 20.57 -13.36
CA ALA A 282 12.20 21.72 -13.27
C ALA A 282 11.49 22.95 -12.67
N ARG A 283 10.27 23.23 -13.12
CA ARG A 283 9.49 24.40 -12.68
C ARG A 283 9.13 24.37 -11.20
N HIS A 284 8.80 23.18 -10.68
CA HIS A 284 8.34 22.98 -9.30
C HIS A 284 9.36 22.26 -8.41
N ARG A 285 10.54 21.92 -8.96
CA ARG A 285 11.61 21.18 -8.26
C ARG A 285 11.13 19.85 -7.68
N ILE A 286 10.30 19.14 -8.44
CA ILE A 286 9.72 17.85 -8.04
C ILE A 286 10.73 16.74 -8.38
N THR A 287 11.23 16.07 -7.35
CA THR A 287 12.18 14.94 -7.47
C THR A 287 11.60 13.63 -6.92
N THR A 288 10.57 13.70 -6.09
CA THR A 288 9.79 12.59 -5.56
C THR A 288 8.31 12.96 -5.63
N PRO A 289 7.36 12.01 -5.52
CA PRO A 289 5.96 12.34 -5.60
C PRO A 289 5.53 13.35 -4.54
N ILE A 290 4.61 14.23 -4.91
CA ILE A 290 3.88 15.10 -3.99
C ILE A 290 2.44 14.60 -3.94
N VAL A 291 1.82 14.68 -2.76
CA VAL A 291 0.46 14.19 -2.53
C VAL A 291 -0.44 15.32 -2.03
N ARG A 292 -1.60 15.46 -2.66
CA ARG A 292 -2.78 16.10 -2.07
C ARG A 292 -3.69 15.01 -1.53
N PRO A 293 -3.86 14.88 -0.20
CA PRO A 293 -4.69 13.84 0.41
C PRO A 293 -6.15 13.87 -0.06
N ALA A 294 -6.83 12.73 0.03
CA ALA A 294 -8.28 12.65 -0.15
C ALA A 294 -9.00 13.62 0.82
N PRO A 295 -10.04 14.34 0.37
CA PRO A 295 -10.79 15.27 1.21
C PRO A 295 -11.67 14.55 2.23
N LEU A 296 -12.04 13.30 1.96
CA LEU A 296 -12.79 12.44 2.87
C LEU A 296 -11.89 11.28 3.29
N VAL A 297 -11.46 11.33 4.54
CA VAL A 297 -10.72 10.27 5.23
C VAL A 297 -11.44 9.98 6.54
N ALA A 298 -11.29 8.78 7.09
CA ALA A 298 -11.81 8.44 8.42
C ALA A 298 -11.07 9.29 9.47
N GLN A 299 -11.61 10.47 9.73
CA GLN A 299 -11.15 11.40 10.74
C GLN A 299 -12.21 11.51 11.82
N LEU A 300 -11.87 11.00 13.01
CA LEU A 300 -12.65 11.28 14.20
C LEU A 300 -12.17 12.61 14.82
N GLY A 301 -13.02 13.26 15.61
CA GLY A 301 -12.58 14.42 16.38
C GLY A 301 -11.43 14.06 17.33
N ALA A 302 -10.53 15.00 17.64
CA ALA A 302 -9.34 14.71 18.45
C ALA A 302 -9.65 14.05 19.81
N ALA A 303 -10.80 14.36 20.41
CA ALA A 303 -11.28 13.76 21.66
C ALA A 303 -11.73 12.29 21.52
N ARG A 304 -11.70 11.73 20.32
CA ARG A 304 -12.07 10.34 20.00
C ARG A 304 -10.85 9.47 19.71
N TYR A 305 -9.66 9.92 20.13
CA TYR A 305 -8.44 9.15 20.04
C TYR A 305 -7.82 8.95 21.42
N LEU A 306 -7.32 7.74 21.68
CA LEU A 306 -6.46 7.41 22.79
C LEU A 306 -5.00 7.41 22.31
N GLY A 307 -4.16 8.25 22.93
CA GLY A 307 -2.77 8.46 22.52
C GLY A 307 -1.77 7.63 23.33
N PHE A 308 -0.82 6.99 22.65
CA PHE A 308 0.28 6.22 23.22
C PHE A 308 1.61 6.84 22.80
N THR A 309 2.41 7.27 23.76
CA THR A 309 3.71 7.89 23.50
C THR A 309 4.82 6.86 23.48
N GLY A 310 5.65 6.90 22.45
CA GLY A 310 6.90 6.17 22.38
C GLY A 310 8.10 7.11 22.33
N PHE A 311 9.20 6.62 22.90
CA PHE A 311 10.46 7.36 23.02
C PHE A 311 11.62 6.47 22.59
N CYS A 312 12.77 7.05 22.30
CA CYS A 312 13.96 6.34 21.82
C CYS A 312 14.73 5.60 22.94
N PHE A 313 14.03 4.88 23.83
CA PHE A 313 14.63 4.08 24.90
C PHE A 313 13.71 2.93 25.35
N ARG A 314 14.29 1.85 25.89
CA ARG A 314 13.57 0.72 26.51
C ARG A 314 14.38 0.15 27.67
N GLY A 315 13.84 0.19 28.89
CA GLY A 315 14.55 -0.33 30.07
C GLY A 315 15.89 0.38 30.30
N LYS A 316 17.00 -0.34 30.08
CA LYS A 316 18.38 0.20 30.18
C LYS A 316 18.97 0.63 28.84
N GLU A 317 18.30 0.33 27.73
CA GLU A 317 18.72 0.71 26.39
C GLU A 317 18.32 2.15 26.08
N GLN A 318 19.25 2.91 25.53
CA GLN A 318 19.06 4.29 25.08
C GLN A 318 19.51 4.38 23.63
N GLY A 319 18.58 4.62 22.72
CA GLY A 319 18.91 4.98 21.34
C GLY A 319 19.27 6.47 21.23
N TYR A 320 19.49 6.95 20.01
CA TYR A 320 19.77 8.36 19.77
C TYR A 320 19.09 8.81 18.48
N GLN A 321 18.15 9.73 18.60
CA GLN A 321 17.52 10.36 17.43
C GLN A 321 16.89 9.35 16.44
N ASP A 322 16.36 8.24 16.99
CA ASP A 322 15.71 7.18 16.20
C ASP A 322 14.19 7.25 16.40
N ALA A 323 13.50 7.83 15.40
CA ALA A 323 12.05 7.90 15.38
C ALA A 323 11.40 6.54 15.10
N SER A 324 12.10 5.61 14.44
CA SER A 324 11.60 4.25 14.19
C SER A 324 11.56 3.46 15.51
N PHE A 325 12.61 3.58 16.33
CA PHE A 325 12.62 3.03 17.69
C PHE A 325 11.47 3.62 18.51
N ALA A 326 11.31 4.95 18.49
CA ALA A 326 10.22 5.61 19.21
C ALA A 326 8.83 5.18 18.70
N ALA A 327 8.66 4.92 17.40
CA ALA A 327 7.42 4.38 16.84
C ALA A 327 7.17 2.95 17.33
N GLN A 328 8.20 2.09 17.34
CA GLN A 328 8.12 0.71 17.86
C GLN A 328 7.63 0.72 19.31
N GLU A 329 8.18 1.63 20.12
CA GLU A 329 7.80 1.84 21.51
C GLU A 329 6.34 2.32 21.69
N ALA A 330 5.83 3.16 20.78
CA ALA A 330 4.44 3.60 20.81
C ALA A 330 3.48 2.44 20.47
N VAL A 331 3.84 1.63 19.46
CA VAL A 331 3.06 0.44 19.04
C VAL A 331 3.04 -0.61 20.15
N HIS A 332 4.19 -0.95 20.76
CA HIS A 332 4.24 -1.90 21.88
C HIS A 332 3.30 -1.51 23.03
N ARG A 333 3.31 -0.24 23.45
CA ARG A 333 2.44 0.24 24.54
C ARG A 333 0.96 0.13 24.19
N ALA A 334 0.60 0.38 22.94
CA ALA A 334 -0.77 0.24 22.47
C ALA A 334 -1.19 -1.23 22.42
N VAL A 335 -0.30 -2.14 22.00
CA VAL A 335 -0.52 -3.59 22.05
C VAL A 335 -0.75 -4.06 23.49
N ASP A 336 0.14 -3.71 24.42
CA ASP A 336 0.02 -4.08 25.84
C ASP A 336 -1.30 -3.60 26.45
N TYR A 337 -1.73 -2.38 26.10
CA TYR A 337 -3.00 -1.82 26.57
C TYR A 337 -4.21 -2.63 26.07
N LEU A 338 -4.25 -2.94 24.76
CA LEU A 338 -5.31 -3.75 24.18
C LEU A 338 -5.32 -5.19 24.72
N MET A 339 -4.15 -5.77 25.02
CA MET A 339 -4.05 -7.06 25.72
C MET A 339 -4.66 -6.99 27.11
N GLY A 340 -4.45 -5.89 27.85
CA GLY A 340 -5.12 -5.64 29.13
C GLY A 340 -6.65 -5.59 29.04
N LEU A 341 -7.20 -5.31 27.86
CA LEU A 341 -8.64 -5.34 27.57
C LEU A 341 -9.13 -6.72 27.10
N GLY A 342 -8.24 -7.71 26.93
CA GLY A 342 -8.58 -9.09 26.59
C GLY A 342 -8.39 -9.49 25.12
N TYR A 343 -7.78 -8.65 24.29
CA TYR A 343 -7.33 -9.06 22.96
C TYR A 343 -6.06 -9.92 23.06
N SER A 344 -5.83 -10.82 22.10
CA SER A 344 -4.50 -11.41 21.94
C SER A 344 -3.50 -10.36 21.47
N GLY A 345 -2.20 -10.60 21.64
CA GLY A 345 -1.18 -9.67 21.16
C GLY A 345 -1.23 -9.49 19.64
N GLU A 346 -1.49 -10.56 18.90
CA GLU A 346 -1.64 -10.56 17.45
C GLU A 346 -2.89 -9.80 16.99
N GLN A 347 -4.04 -10.01 17.66
CA GLN A 347 -5.26 -9.22 17.41
C GLN A 347 -4.99 -7.73 17.63
N ALA A 348 -4.38 -7.37 18.76
CA ALA A 348 -4.03 -6.00 19.08
C ALA A 348 -3.11 -5.38 18.03
N TYR A 349 -2.07 -6.11 17.60
CA TYR A 349 -1.13 -5.62 16.62
C TYR A 349 -1.75 -5.44 15.23
N VAL A 350 -2.56 -6.40 14.77
CA VAL A 350 -3.30 -6.25 13.51
C VAL A 350 -4.26 -5.07 13.56
N ILE A 351 -5.03 -4.89 14.64
CA ILE A 351 -5.91 -3.71 14.81
C ILE A 351 -5.13 -2.41 14.56
N LEU A 352 -3.91 -2.31 15.10
CA LEU A 352 -3.06 -1.13 14.98
C LEU A 352 -2.50 -0.92 13.56
N SER A 353 -2.42 -1.96 12.73
CA SER A 353 -1.99 -1.87 11.33
C SER A 353 -3.12 -1.52 10.36
N VAL A 354 -4.36 -1.86 10.71
CA VAL A 354 -5.50 -1.78 9.78
C VAL A 354 -6.54 -0.73 10.10
N ALA A 355 -6.72 -0.39 11.38
CA ALA A 355 -7.58 0.72 11.78
C ALA A 355 -6.97 2.05 11.30
N PRO A 356 -7.76 3.13 11.16
CA PRO A 356 -7.25 4.46 10.80
C PRO A 356 -6.50 5.15 11.96
N VAL A 357 -5.56 4.41 12.57
CA VAL A 357 -4.59 4.84 13.56
C VAL A 357 -3.68 5.89 12.95
N LYS A 358 -3.31 6.88 13.77
CA LYS A 358 -2.35 7.93 13.38
C LYS A 358 -1.05 7.77 14.13
N ILE A 359 0.06 7.64 13.42
CA ILE A 359 1.40 7.63 14.00
C ILE A 359 2.06 8.95 13.63
N ARG A 360 2.31 9.79 14.63
CA ARG A 360 2.88 11.13 14.45
C ARG A 360 4.26 11.19 15.05
N ILE A 361 5.22 11.66 14.26
CA ILE A 361 6.45 12.22 14.82
C ILE A 361 6.09 13.54 15.49
N SER A 362 5.75 13.47 16.77
CA SER A 362 5.28 14.61 17.57
C SER A 362 6.40 15.62 17.81
N CYS A 363 7.62 15.15 18.05
CA CYS A 363 8.82 15.98 18.11
C CYS A 363 10.04 15.16 17.71
N ILE A 364 10.86 15.66 16.77
CA ILE A 364 12.06 14.93 16.31
C ILE A 364 13.37 15.56 16.80
N VAL A 365 13.35 16.73 17.45
CA VAL A 365 14.57 17.50 17.73
C VAL A 365 15.01 17.47 19.19
N THR A 366 14.19 16.92 20.09
CA THR A 366 14.47 16.85 21.53
C THR A 366 15.48 15.76 21.83
N ILE A 367 16.77 16.07 21.79
CA ILE A 367 17.81 15.08 22.11
C ILE A 367 17.72 14.59 23.57
N PRO A 368 18.03 13.30 23.85
CA PRO A 368 18.33 12.24 22.86
C PRO A 368 17.07 11.60 22.25
N ASN A 369 15.88 11.93 22.76
CA ASN A 369 14.63 11.20 22.54
C ASN A 369 13.65 11.95 21.62
N PRO A 370 13.54 11.58 20.33
CA PRO A 370 12.36 11.92 19.57
C PRO A 370 11.12 11.34 20.26
N THR A 371 10.00 12.04 20.11
CA THR A 371 8.69 11.62 20.59
C THR A 371 7.84 11.23 19.40
N VAL A 372 7.40 9.98 19.38
CA VAL A 372 6.36 9.50 18.46
C VAL A 372 5.09 9.24 19.27
N THR A 373 3.93 9.55 18.70
CA THR A 373 2.64 9.28 19.34
C THR A 373 1.75 8.51 18.38
N LEU A 374 1.28 7.35 18.83
CA LEU A 374 0.24 6.58 18.17
C LEU A 374 -1.12 7.01 18.72
N TYR A 375 -2.08 7.32 17.85
CA TYR A 375 -3.44 7.68 18.21
C TYR A 375 -4.40 6.60 17.71
N LEU A 376 -4.99 5.86 18.65
CA LEU A 376 -5.97 4.80 18.42
C LEU A 376 -7.39 5.40 18.41
N PRO A 377 -8.17 5.28 17.32
CA PRO A 377 -9.57 5.73 17.31
C PRO A 377 -10.41 4.87 18.27
N ILE A 378 -11.09 5.48 19.23
CA ILE A 378 -11.86 4.76 20.25
C ILE A 378 -13.22 4.25 19.73
N ASP A 379 -13.73 4.86 18.65
CA ASP A 379 -15.07 4.58 18.11
C ASP A 379 -15.16 3.31 17.28
N ILE A 380 -14.01 2.66 17.02
CA ILE A 380 -13.99 1.37 16.32
C ILE A 380 -14.39 0.22 17.24
N PHE A 381 -14.36 0.42 18.56
CA PHE A 381 -14.67 -0.61 19.54
C PHE A 381 -16.15 -0.55 19.93
N ASP A 382 -16.77 -1.72 20.15
CA ASP A 382 -18.16 -1.84 20.60
C ASP A 382 -18.35 -1.60 22.11
N ARG A 383 -17.25 -1.31 22.82
CA ARG A 383 -17.17 -1.03 24.24
C ARG A 383 -16.27 0.17 24.50
N ASP A 384 -16.43 0.78 25.68
CA ASP A 384 -15.52 1.83 26.13
C ASP A 384 -14.14 1.23 26.44
N ILE A 385 -13.10 1.85 25.86
CA ILE A 385 -11.71 1.47 26.03
C ILE A 385 -10.90 2.56 26.73
N MET A 386 -11.56 3.55 27.34
CA MET A 386 -10.87 4.58 28.10
C MET A 386 -10.37 4.02 29.44
N PRO A 387 -9.20 4.49 29.93
CA PRO A 387 -8.76 4.16 31.29
C PRO A 387 -9.79 4.66 32.32
N SER A 388 -10.31 3.75 33.14
CA SER A 388 -11.35 4.02 34.16
C SER A 388 -10.86 3.79 35.58
#